data_AF-A0A831XPT8-F1
#
_entry.id   AF-A0A831XPT8-F1
#
_cell.length_a   1.000
_cell.length_b   1.000
_cell.length_c   1.000
_cell.angle_alpha   90.00
_cell.angle_beta   90.00
_cell.angle_gamma   90.00
#
_symmetry.space_group_name_H-M   'P 1'
#
loop_
_entity.id
_entity.type
_entity.pdbx_description
1 polymer ?
#
loop_
_entity_poly.entity_id
_entity_poly.type
_entity_poly.pdbx_seq_one_letter_code
_entity_poly.pdbx_strand_id
1 'polypeptide(L)'
;MNASTSRPTGVCRIGPAVLLISATGLAYEVLLTRIFAIAQWHHFAYMIVSIAMLGFGAGGAMASLGGARVAQRADVWFRRSTFALPLALVGSYALSQRIPFETFLVATQPVQVAYLLALYLVLAVPFVLISVAIVLGFQLLPDHVGRLYFHSMVGSGIGAAGVVGLLYALDPSILVSALVVPTAAAHVITSPKGNGRGLRVGIYA
;
A
#
# COMPACT_ATOMS: atom_id res chain seq x y z
N MET A 1 -16.05 -19.71 24.33
CA MET A 1 -16.27 -20.06 22.91
C MET A 1 -17.58 -19.44 22.45
N ASN A 2 -17.54 -18.19 21.95
CA ASN A 2 -18.69 -17.59 21.28
C ASN A 2 -18.37 -17.58 19.80
N ALA A 3 -19.06 -18.45 19.05
CA ALA A 3 -19.12 -18.39 17.60
C ALA A 3 -19.85 -17.10 17.21
N SER A 4 -19.12 -15.99 17.14
CA SER A 4 -19.60 -14.83 16.41
C SER A 4 -19.60 -15.22 14.94
N THR A 5 -20.80 -15.50 14.43
CA THR A 5 -21.12 -15.61 13.02
C THR A 5 -20.65 -14.35 12.29
N SER A 6 -19.38 -14.34 11.85
CA SER A 6 -18.79 -13.26 11.09
C SER A 6 -19.46 -13.26 9.71
N ARG A 7 -20.25 -12.21 9.44
CA ARG A 7 -21.12 -12.10 8.26
C ARG A 7 -20.29 -12.29 6.97
N PRO A 8 -20.75 -13.08 5.99
CA PRO A 8 -20.09 -13.23 4.68
C PRO A 8 -19.91 -11.90 3.91
N THR A 9 -20.59 -10.84 4.35
CA THR A 9 -20.47 -9.47 3.82
C THR A 9 -19.09 -8.85 4.04
N GLY A 10 -18.36 -9.25 5.09
CA GLY A 10 -17.03 -8.70 5.38
C GLY A 10 -15.99 -9.07 4.32
N VAL A 11 -15.97 -10.35 3.92
CA VAL A 11 -15.08 -10.87 2.87
C VAL A 11 -15.40 -10.21 1.52
N CYS A 12 -16.68 -10.02 1.20
CA CYS A 12 -17.12 -9.39 -0.05
C CYS A 12 -16.63 -7.94 -0.19
N ARG A 13 -16.41 -7.23 0.93
CA ARG A 13 -15.92 -5.84 0.94
C ARG A 13 -14.39 -5.75 1.07
N ILE A 14 -13.78 -6.50 1.98
CA ILE A 14 -12.34 -6.39 2.28
C ILE A 14 -11.50 -7.17 1.26
N GLY A 15 -11.99 -8.29 0.73
CA GLY A 15 -11.27 -9.11 -0.25
C GLY A 15 -10.84 -8.33 -1.51
N PRO A 16 -11.76 -7.65 -2.22
CA PRO A 16 -11.42 -6.83 -3.38
C PRO A 16 -10.47 -5.67 -3.04
N ALA A 17 -10.61 -5.07 -1.85
CA ALA A 17 -9.71 -4.02 -1.42
C ALA A 17 -8.28 -4.53 -1.22
N VAL A 18 -8.11 -5.68 -0.56
CA VAL A 18 -6.80 -6.34 -0.40
C VAL A 18 -6.21 -6.71 -1.76
N LEU A 19 -7.02 -7.21 -2.70
CA LEU A 19 -6.59 -7.50 -4.06
C LEU A 19 -5.99 -6.26 -4.75
N LEU A 20 -6.70 -5.13 -4.73
CA LEU A 20 -6.26 -3.88 -5.35
C LEU A 20 -5.02 -3.28 -4.67
N ILE A 21 -4.94 -3.36 -3.35
CA ILE A 21 -3.80 -2.87 -2.56
C ILE A 21 -2.55 -3.71 -2.85
N SER A 22 -2.67 -5.04 -2.85
CA SER A 22 -1.57 -5.95 -3.17
C SER A 22 -1.12 -5.82 -4.62
N ALA A 23 -2.06 -5.68 -5.56
CA ALA A 23 -1.75 -5.37 -6.96
C ALA A 23 -0.95 -4.08 -7.10
N THR A 24 -1.36 -3.03 -6.37
CA THR A 24 -0.64 -1.75 -6.38
C THR A 24 0.74 -1.86 -5.78
N GLY A 25 0.90 -2.61 -4.68
CA GLY A 25 2.20 -2.77 -4.03
C GLY A 25 3.24 -3.43 -4.95
N LEU A 26 2.88 -4.56 -5.57
CA LEU A 26 3.79 -5.23 -6.50
C LEU A 26 3.99 -4.43 -7.80
N ALA A 27 2.93 -3.81 -8.33
CA ALA A 27 3.07 -2.95 -9.50
C ALA A 27 4.02 -1.77 -9.23
N TYR A 28 3.90 -1.13 -8.06
CA TYR A 28 4.75 -0.01 -7.67
C TYR A 28 6.21 -0.43 -7.47
N GLU A 29 6.46 -1.59 -6.84
CA GLU A 29 7.82 -2.14 -6.70
C GLU A 29 8.48 -2.41 -8.06
N VAL A 30 7.78 -3.07 -8.98
CA VAL A 30 8.29 -3.34 -10.33
C VAL A 30 8.49 -2.05 -11.12
N LEU A 31 7.60 -1.07 -10.96
CA LEU A 31 7.73 0.21 -11.62
C LEU A 31 8.94 1.01 -11.13
N LEU A 32 9.13 1.07 -9.81
CA LEU A 32 10.28 1.73 -9.21
C LEU A 32 11.60 1.05 -9.58
N THR A 33 11.68 -0.28 -9.55
CA THR A 33 12.89 -1.01 -9.97
C THR A 33 13.25 -0.66 -11.41
N ARG A 34 12.27 -0.55 -12.31
CA ARG A 34 12.47 -0.11 -13.70
C ARG A 34 12.93 1.34 -13.80
N ILE A 35 12.27 2.28 -13.13
CA ILE A 35 12.63 3.71 -13.15
C ILE A 35 14.06 3.91 -12.65
N PHE A 36 14.42 3.31 -11.52
CA PHE A 36 15.74 3.48 -10.92
C PHE A 36 16.83 2.70 -11.66
N ALA A 37 16.51 1.55 -12.26
CA ALA A 37 17.47 0.84 -13.11
C ALA A 37 17.86 1.65 -14.36
N ILE A 38 16.92 2.42 -14.92
CA ILE A 38 17.17 3.33 -16.04
C ILE A 38 17.95 4.57 -15.57
N ALA A 39 17.59 5.16 -14.43
CA ALA A 39 18.16 6.43 -13.97
C ALA A 39 19.57 6.32 -13.36
N GLN A 40 19.88 5.29 -12.57
CA GLN A 40 21.06 5.26 -11.68
C GLN A 40 21.91 3.98 -11.78
N TRP A 41 21.74 3.17 -12.84
CA TRP A 41 22.34 1.84 -13.07
C TRP A 41 21.69 0.67 -12.32
N HIS A 42 21.85 -0.56 -12.85
CA HIS A 42 21.11 -1.77 -12.44
C HIS A 42 21.26 -2.16 -10.95
N HIS A 43 22.31 -1.69 -10.27
CA HIS A 43 22.53 -1.95 -8.85
C HIS A 43 21.41 -1.37 -7.95
N PHE A 44 20.70 -0.33 -8.40
CA PHE A 44 19.61 0.29 -7.64
C PHE A 44 18.30 -0.51 -7.67
N ALA A 45 18.16 -1.51 -8.53
CA ALA A 45 16.98 -2.38 -8.50
C ALA A 45 16.89 -3.16 -7.18
N TYR A 46 18.02 -3.70 -6.69
CA TYR A 46 18.08 -4.42 -5.41
C TYR A 46 17.78 -3.51 -4.21
N MET A 47 18.11 -2.22 -4.32
CA MET A 47 17.75 -1.21 -3.32
C MET A 47 16.24 -1.09 -3.17
N ILE A 48 15.49 -1.00 -4.28
CA ILE A 48 14.03 -0.88 -4.25
C ILE A 48 13.38 -2.10 -3.59
N VAL A 49 13.85 -3.31 -3.91
CA VAL A 49 13.36 -4.54 -3.23
C VAL A 49 13.63 -4.46 -1.73
N SER A 50 14.80 -3.96 -1.32
CA SER A 50 15.14 -3.79 0.09
C SER A 50 14.25 -2.75 0.79
N ILE A 51 13.91 -1.66 0.11
CA ILE A 51 12.97 -0.64 0.58
C ILE A 51 11.56 -1.20 0.71
N ALA A 52 11.12 -2.01 -0.25
CA ALA A 52 9.83 -2.69 -0.19
C ALA A 52 9.80 -3.61 1.04
N MET A 53 10.81 -4.46 1.23
CA MET A 53 10.91 -5.32 2.41
C MET A 53 10.97 -4.51 3.73
N LEU A 54 11.71 -3.40 3.76
CA LEU A 54 11.76 -2.51 4.92
C LEU A 54 10.37 -1.93 5.25
N GLY A 55 9.66 -1.42 4.25
CA GLY A 55 8.33 -0.87 4.43
C GLY A 55 7.31 -1.93 4.84
N PHE A 56 7.37 -3.12 4.22
CA PHE A 56 6.52 -4.24 4.60
C PHE A 56 6.79 -4.71 6.03
N GLY A 57 8.06 -4.86 6.40
CA GLY A 57 8.48 -5.25 7.74
C GLY A 57 8.09 -4.22 8.80
N ALA A 58 8.36 -2.93 8.56
CA ALA A 58 8.01 -1.85 9.46
C ALA A 58 6.48 -1.74 9.63
N GLY A 59 5.71 -1.72 8.55
CA GLY A 59 4.25 -1.64 8.60
C GLY A 59 3.61 -2.85 9.28
N GLY A 60 4.11 -4.06 9.00
CA GLY A 60 3.63 -5.29 9.64
C GLY A 60 3.96 -5.33 11.12
N ALA A 61 5.16 -4.91 11.51
CA ALA A 61 5.57 -4.77 12.91
C ALA A 61 4.72 -3.73 13.64
N MET A 62 4.51 -2.54 13.06
CA MET A 62 3.66 -1.49 13.64
C MET A 62 2.21 -1.98 13.88
N ALA A 63 1.63 -2.68 12.90
CA ALA A 63 0.27 -3.21 13.01
C ALA A 63 0.15 -4.37 14.01
N SER A 64 1.21 -5.17 14.18
CA SER A 64 1.23 -6.33 15.09
C SER A 64 1.57 -5.93 16.52
N LEU A 65 2.58 -5.07 16.72
CA LEU A 65 3.00 -4.57 18.03
C LEU A 65 2.03 -3.54 18.62
N GLY A 66 1.19 -2.92 17.79
CA GLY A 66 0.13 -2.03 18.25
C GLY A 66 -0.92 -2.70 19.16
N GLY A 67 -0.94 -4.04 19.21
CA GLY A 67 -1.69 -4.84 20.15
C GLY A 67 -3.19 -4.52 20.18
N ALA A 68 -3.78 -4.54 21.37
CA ALA A 68 -5.22 -4.35 21.55
C ALA A 68 -5.73 -2.99 21.04
N ARG A 69 -4.93 -1.91 21.09
CA ARG A 69 -5.37 -0.57 20.66
C ARG A 69 -5.56 -0.49 19.15
N VAL A 70 -4.67 -1.12 18.39
CA VAL A 70 -4.77 -1.19 16.92
C VAL A 70 -5.88 -2.16 16.53
N ALA A 71 -5.95 -3.33 17.18
CA ALA A 71 -7.00 -4.33 16.92
C ALA A 71 -8.43 -3.78 17.16
N GLN A 72 -8.66 -3.05 18.26
CA GLN A 72 -9.96 -2.44 18.57
C GLN A 72 -10.42 -1.42 17.53
N ARG A 73 -9.48 -0.79 16.81
CA ARG A 73 -9.75 0.22 15.79
C ARG A 73 -9.25 -0.18 14.41
N ALA A 74 -9.11 -1.48 14.15
CA ALA A 74 -8.49 -2.00 12.93
C ALA A 74 -9.19 -1.48 11.67
N ASP A 75 -10.53 -1.41 11.66
CA ASP A 75 -11.31 -0.89 10.53
C ASP A 75 -11.05 0.61 10.28
N VAL A 76 -10.83 1.41 11.34
CA VAL A 76 -10.48 2.83 11.20
C VAL A 76 -9.07 3.00 10.64
N TRP A 77 -8.10 2.25 11.17
CA TRP A 77 -6.71 2.30 10.71
C TRP A 77 -6.55 1.76 9.29
N PHE A 78 -7.31 0.74 8.92
CA PHE A 78 -7.37 0.20 7.57
C PHE A 78 -7.92 1.24 6.58
N ARG A 79 -9.01 1.93 6.92
CA ARG A 79 -9.55 3.03 6.09
C ARG A 79 -8.60 4.22 5.97
N ARG A 80 -7.92 4.59 7.06
CA ARG A 80 -6.92 5.67 7.03
C ARG A 80 -5.74 5.32 6.15
N SER A 81 -5.27 4.08 6.21
CA SER A 81 -4.15 3.61 5.39
C SER A 81 -4.52 3.60 3.91
N THR A 82 -5.71 3.10 3.54
CA THR A 82 -6.20 3.12 2.15
C THR A 82 -6.46 4.54 1.63
N PHE A 83 -6.90 5.47 2.49
CA PHE A 83 -7.07 6.87 2.12
C PHE A 83 -5.73 7.58 1.89
N ALA A 84 -4.75 7.33 2.76
CA ALA A 84 -3.43 7.95 2.68
C ALA A 84 -2.57 7.38 1.54
N LEU A 85 -2.80 6.14 1.14
CA LEU A 85 -2.00 5.42 0.15
C LEU A 85 -1.85 6.13 -1.22
N PRO A 86 -2.92 6.59 -1.90
CA PRO A 86 -2.77 7.28 -3.19
C PRO A 86 -1.92 8.56 -3.08
N LEU A 87 -2.08 9.32 -1.99
CA LEU A 87 -1.28 10.50 -1.71
C LEU A 87 0.18 10.14 -1.43
N ALA A 88 0.42 9.05 -0.70
CA ALA A 88 1.77 8.56 -0.42
C ALA A 88 2.48 8.05 -1.67
N LEU A 89 1.79 7.37 -2.59
CA LEU A 89 2.39 6.90 -3.85
C LEU A 89 2.94 8.07 -4.67
N VAL A 90 2.10 9.07 -4.94
CA VAL A 90 2.49 10.25 -5.72
C VAL A 90 3.47 11.12 -4.96
N GLY A 91 3.23 11.36 -3.66
CA GLY A 91 4.06 12.20 -2.82
C GLY A 91 5.46 11.64 -2.63
N SER A 92 5.60 10.34 -2.35
CA SER A 92 6.90 9.69 -2.19
C SER A 92 7.68 9.64 -3.50
N TYR A 93 7.01 9.39 -4.63
CA TYR A 93 7.67 9.44 -5.93
C TYR A 93 8.10 10.86 -6.30
N ALA A 94 7.24 11.87 -6.13
CA ALA A 94 7.58 13.25 -6.43
C ALA A 94 8.71 13.79 -5.52
N LEU A 95 8.73 13.37 -4.25
CA LEU A 95 9.78 13.75 -3.31
C LEU A 95 11.10 13.04 -3.63
N SER A 96 11.07 11.77 -4.08
CA SER A 96 12.29 11.06 -4.47
C SER A 96 13.00 11.70 -5.67
N GLN A 97 12.25 12.24 -6.62
CA GLN A 97 12.80 12.98 -7.77
C GLN A 97 13.50 14.29 -7.38
N ARG A 98 13.27 14.81 -6.17
CA ARG A 98 13.91 16.05 -5.68
C ARG A 98 15.20 15.80 -4.92
N ILE A 99 15.52 14.55 -4.60
CA ILE A 99 16.72 14.21 -3.83
C ILE A 99 17.90 14.09 -4.81
N PRO A 100 18.91 14.98 -4.74
CA PRO A 100 20.05 14.98 -5.66
C PRO A 100 21.04 13.90 -5.24
N PHE A 101 20.69 12.65 -5.47
CA PHE A 101 21.53 11.49 -5.16
C PHE A 101 22.38 11.10 -6.38
N GLU A 102 23.70 11.18 -6.24
CA GLU A 102 24.66 10.90 -7.32
C GLU A 102 25.61 9.77 -6.92
N THR A 103 25.30 8.52 -7.28
CA THR A 103 25.97 7.29 -6.82
C THR A 103 27.51 7.36 -6.76
N PHE A 104 28.15 8.05 -7.71
CA PHE A 104 29.62 8.14 -7.78
C PHE A 104 30.27 8.89 -6.62
N LEU A 105 29.56 9.82 -5.95
CA LEU A 105 30.12 10.56 -4.82
C LEU A 105 29.85 9.88 -3.47
N VAL A 106 29.16 8.73 -3.42
CA VAL A 106 28.86 8.05 -2.14
C VAL A 106 30.14 7.66 -1.40
N ALA A 107 31.17 7.24 -2.14
CA ALA A 107 32.46 6.83 -1.56
C ALA A 107 33.29 8.01 -1.03
N THR A 108 33.01 9.24 -1.48
CA THR A 108 33.82 10.43 -1.17
C THR A 108 33.09 11.48 -0.34
N GLN A 109 31.75 11.50 -0.37
CA GLN A 109 30.93 12.49 0.33
C GLN A 109 29.90 11.81 1.25
N PRO A 110 30.04 11.96 2.59
CA PRO A 110 29.12 11.32 3.55
C PRO A 110 27.68 11.86 3.45
N VAL A 111 27.49 13.06 2.92
CA VAL A 111 26.16 13.67 2.70
C VAL A 111 25.29 12.77 1.80
N GLN A 112 25.89 12.02 0.88
CA GLN A 112 25.13 11.13 0.01
C GLN A 112 24.56 9.91 0.73
N VAL A 113 25.20 9.45 1.81
CA VAL A 113 24.62 8.40 2.65
C VAL A 113 23.33 8.92 3.31
N ALA A 114 23.29 10.20 3.69
CA ALA A 114 22.08 10.82 4.21
C ALA A 114 20.98 10.93 3.13
N TYR A 115 21.34 11.26 1.88
CA TYR A 115 20.38 11.24 0.76
C TYR A 115 19.86 9.84 0.44
N LEU A 116 20.72 8.82 0.51
CA LEU A 116 20.32 7.42 0.36
C LEU A 116 19.34 7.02 1.46
N LEU A 117 19.65 7.34 2.71
CA LEU A 117 18.74 7.09 3.83
C LEU A 117 17.41 7.83 3.65
N ALA A 118 17.44 9.08 3.19
CA ALA A 118 16.23 9.84 2.87
C ALA A 118 15.40 9.15 1.78
N LEU A 119 16.03 8.64 0.71
CA LEU A 119 15.35 7.83 -0.31
C LEU A 119 14.69 6.60 0.29
N TYR A 120 15.42 5.84 1.13
CA TYR A 120 14.85 4.66 1.81
C TYR A 120 13.61 5.02 2.62
N LEU A 121 13.69 6.08 3.43
CA LEU A 121 12.58 6.50 4.28
C LEU A 121 11.39 6.99 3.46
N VAL A 122 11.63 7.82 2.44
CA VAL A 122 10.57 8.40 1.60
C VAL A 122 9.86 7.33 0.78
N LEU A 123 10.61 6.45 0.10
CA LEU A 123 10.02 5.41 -0.73
C LEU A 123 9.41 4.26 0.10
N ALA A 124 9.86 4.04 1.34
CA ALA A 124 9.25 3.04 2.22
C ALA A 124 7.82 3.42 2.66
N VAL A 125 7.46 4.71 2.73
CA VAL A 125 6.14 5.18 3.21
C VAL A 125 4.96 4.46 2.54
N PRO A 126 4.82 4.41 1.20
CA PRO A 126 3.71 3.71 0.56
C PRO A 126 3.70 2.20 0.90
N PHE A 127 4.87 1.55 0.96
CA PHE A 127 4.98 0.13 1.33
C PHE A 127 4.55 -0.13 2.78
N VAL A 128 4.86 0.78 3.71
CA VAL A 128 4.36 0.74 5.08
C VAL A 128 2.83 0.78 5.09
N LEU A 129 2.21 1.71 4.36
CA LEU A 129 0.76 1.82 4.30
C LEU A 129 0.08 0.61 3.67
N ILE A 130 0.66 0.05 2.60
CA ILE A 130 0.22 -1.20 1.96
C ILE A 130 0.25 -2.34 2.97
N SER A 131 1.37 -2.52 3.66
CA SER A 131 1.56 -3.57 4.65
C SER A 131 0.60 -3.46 5.82
N VAL A 132 0.46 -2.25 6.40
CA VAL A 132 -0.51 -1.98 7.47
C VAL A 132 -1.92 -2.34 7.00
N ALA A 133 -2.32 -1.93 5.78
CA ALA A 133 -3.64 -2.27 5.26
C ALA A 133 -3.83 -3.79 5.12
N ILE A 134 -2.86 -4.52 4.57
CA ILE A 134 -2.96 -5.98 4.41
C ILE A 134 -3.03 -6.68 5.77
N VAL A 135 -2.16 -6.33 6.72
CA VAL A 135 -2.13 -6.91 8.06
C VAL A 135 -3.42 -6.65 8.82
N LEU A 136 -3.93 -5.41 8.79
CA LEU A 136 -5.22 -5.09 9.40
C LEU A 136 -6.39 -5.79 8.70
N GLY A 137 -6.33 -5.98 7.39
CA GLY A 137 -7.28 -6.79 6.63
C GLY A 137 -7.37 -8.23 7.17
N PHE A 138 -6.22 -8.86 7.42
CA PHE A 138 -6.16 -10.19 8.04
C PHE A 138 -6.68 -10.18 9.48
N GLN A 139 -6.37 -9.16 10.28
CA GLN A 139 -6.87 -9.03 11.65
C GLN A 139 -8.40 -8.83 11.73
N LEU A 140 -9.01 -8.19 10.72
CA LEU A 140 -10.45 -7.97 10.63
C LEU A 140 -11.24 -9.25 10.26
N LEU A 141 -10.58 -10.22 9.61
CA LEU A 141 -11.18 -11.45 9.10
C LEU A 141 -10.32 -12.68 9.43
N PRO A 142 -10.07 -12.97 10.73
CA PRO A 142 -9.17 -14.05 11.15
C PRO A 142 -9.68 -15.43 10.70
N ASP A 143 -10.99 -15.63 10.63
CA ASP A 143 -11.60 -16.89 10.17
C ASP A 143 -11.45 -17.12 8.65
N HIS A 144 -11.08 -16.09 7.88
CA HIS A 144 -11.07 -16.11 6.42
C HIS A 144 -9.71 -15.73 5.82
N VAL A 145 -8.62 -15.86 6.59
CA VAL A 145 -7.26 -15.51 6.15
C VAL A 145 -6.88 -16.20 4.84
N GLY A 146 -7.24 -17.49 4.66
CA GLY A 146 -6.96 -18.21 3.41
C GLY A 146 -7.59 -17.57 2.17
N ARG A 147 -8.83 -17.05 2.29
CA ARG A 147 -9.48 -16.31 1.20
C ARG A 147 -8.83 -14.96 0.97
N LEU A 148 -8.52 -14.19 2.02
CA LEU A 148 -7.83 -12.91 1.85
C LEU A 148 -6.43 -13.08 1.26
N TYR A 149 -5.73 -14.15 1.63
CA TYR A 149 -4.43 -14.50 1.08
C TYR A 149 -4.52 -14.82 -0.41
N PHE A 150 -5.55 -15.58 -0.83
CA PHE A 150 -5.85 -15.78 -2.25
C PHE A 150 -6.04 -14.46 -3.01
N HIS A 151 -6.85 -13.54 -2.47
CA HIS A 151 -7.04 -12.21 -3.08
C HIS A 151 -5.72 -11.42 -3.15
N SER A 152 -4.89 -11.47 -2.11
CA SER A 152 -3.59 -10.82 -2.08
C SER A 152 -2.65 -11.38 -3.14
N MET A 153 -2.52 -12.70 -3.24
CA MET A 153 -1.65 -13.37 -4.22
C MET A 153 -2.11 -13.13 -5.65
N VAL A 154 -3.42 -13.25 -5.93
CA VAL A 154 -3.98 -12.95 -7.25
C VAL A 154 -3.78 -11.47 -7.59
N GLY A 155 -4.03 -10.57 -6.64
CA GLY A 155 -3.80 -9.14 -6.80
C GLY A 155 -2.34 -8.84 -7.17
N SER A 156 -1.39 -9.34 -6.39
CA SER A 156 0.04 -9.20 -6.65
C SER A 156 0.45 -9.71 -8.02
N GLY A 157 -0.05 -10.89 -8.43
CA GLY A 157 0.21 -11.45 -9.76
C GLY A 157 -0.33 -10.56 -10.89
N ILE A 158 -1.58 -10.10 -10.77
CA ILE A 158 -2.19 -9.17 -11.74
C ILE A 158 -1.43 -7.85 -11.78
N GLY A 159 -1.02 -7.30 -10.63
CA GLY A 159 -0.26 -6.06 -10.53
C GLY A 159 1.10 -6.16 -11.21
N ALA A 160 1.85 -7.23 -10.93
CA ALA A 160 3.16 -7.48 -11.52
C ALA A 160 3.07 -7.69 -13.04
N ALA A 161 2.20 -8.59 -13.50
CA ALA A 161 2.04 -8.83 -14.94
C ALA A 161 1.47 -7.60 -15.67
N GLY A 162 0.48 -6.95 -15.05
CA GLY A 162 -0.19 -5.78 -15.59
C GLY A 162 0.76 -4.60 -15.78
N VAL A 163 1.59 -4.26 -14.78
CA VAL A 163 2.52 -3.14 -14.91
C VAL A 163 3.62 -3.43 -15.93
N VAL A 164 4.11 -4.68 -16.01
CA VAL A 164 5.09 -5.07 -17.03
C VAL A 164 4.51 -4.92 -18.42
N GLY A 165 3.27 -5.38 -18.64
CA GLY A 165 2.57 -5.17 -19.92
C GLY A 165 2.37 -3.69 -20.25
N LEU A 166 1.96 -2.89 -19.26
CA LEU A 166 1.71 -1.46 -19.44
C LEU A 166 2.98 -0.65 -19.72
N LEU A 167 4.14 -1.08 -19.21
CA LEU A 167 5.45 -0.48 -19.49
C LEU A 167 5.87 -0.60 -20.97
N TYR A 168 5.29 -1.50 -21.75
CA TYR A 168 5.54 -1.55 -23.20
C TYR A 168 4.79 -0.46 -23.98
N ALA A 169 3.74 0.13 -23.39
CA ALA A 169 2.87 1.07 -24.06
C ALA A 169 2.92 2.49 -23.48
N LEU A 170 3.25 2.64 -22.19
CA LEU A 170 3.18 3.91 -21.47
C LEU A 170 4.50 4.22 -20.75
N ASP A 171 4.77 5.52 -20.61
CA ASP A 171 5.92 5.99 -19.85
C ASP A 171 5.81 5.64 -18.36
N PRO A 172 6.92 5.25 -17.70
CA PRO A 172 6.91 4.85 -16.29
C PRO A 172 6.36 5.93 -15.34
N SER A 173 6.56 7.21 -15.63
CA SER A 173 6.08 8.33 -14.81
C SER A 173 4.55 8.41 -14.78
N ILE A 174 3.89 8.19 -15.93
CA ILE A 174 2.42 8.17 -16.05
C ILE A 174 1.87 6.98 -15.26
N LEU A 175 2.55 5.83 -15.33
CA LEU A 175 2.15 4.62 -14.62
C LEU A 175 2.13 4.80 -13.10
N VAL A 176 3.04 5.61 -12.52
CA VAL A 176 3.00 5.91 -11.08
C VAL A 176 1.67 6.58 -10.71
N SER A 177 1.23 7.55 -11.52
CA SER A 177 -0.04 8.23 -11.31
C SER A 177 -1.26 7.33 -11.56
N ALA A 178 -1.17 6.39 -12.51
CA ALA A 178 -2.23 5.44 -12.81
C ALA A 178 -2.54 4.49 -11.62
N LEU A 179 -1.55 4.21 -10.77
CA LEU A 179 -1.72 3.41 -9.54
C LEU A 179 -2.59 4.08 -8.47
N VAL A 180 -2.91 5.37 -8.62
CA VAL A 180 -3.91 6.07 -7.79
C VAL A 180 -5.31 5.48 -8.01
N VAL A 181 -5.63 5.02 -9.22
CA VAL A 181 -6.96 4.49 -9.56
C VAL A 181 -7.32 3.24 -8.74
N PRO A 182 -6.53 2.16 -8.72
CA PRO A 182 -6.85 0.97 -7.92
C PRO A 182 -6.88 1.25 -6.42
N THR A 183 -6.04 2.15 -5.92
CA THR A 183 -6.00 2.50 -4.49
C THR A 183 -7.17 3.37 -4.04
N ALA A 184 -7.57 4.33 -4.87
CA ALA A 184 -8.79 5.11 -4.66
C ALA A 184 -10.04 4.20 -4.71
N ALA A 185 -10.10 3.26 -5.65
CA ALA A 185 -11.18 2.26 -5.72
C ALA A 185 -11.23 1.39 -4.45
N ALA A 186 -10.08 0.94 -3.94
CA ALA A 186 -10.00 0.20 -2.68
C ALA A 186 -10.54 1.02 -1.49
N HIS A 187 -10.25 2.33 -1.45
CA HIS A 187 -10.81 3.21 -0.42
C HIS A 187 -12.33 3.36 -0.55
N VAL A 188 -12.86 3.54 -1.76
CA VAL A 188 -14.31 3.69 -1.99
C VAL A 188 -15.07 2.42 -1.60
N ILE A 189 -14.55 1.24 -1.95
CA ILE A 189 -15.15 -0.06 -1.56
C ILE A 189 -15.21 -0.20 -0.04
N THR A 190 -14.19 0.31 0.65
CA THR A 190 -14.04 0.18 2.11
C THR A 190 -14.66 1.32 2.88
N SER A 191 -15.08 2.41 2.22
CA SER A 191 -15.87 3.46 2.85
C SER A 191 -17.26 2.91 3.24
N PRO A 192 -17.77 3.19 4.46
CA PRO A 192 -19.14 2.85 4.78
C PRO A 192 -20.04 3.56 3.77
N LYS A 193 -20.79 2.80 2.95
CA LYS A 193 -21.91 3.37 2.19
C LYS A 193 -22.75 4.13 3.22
N GLY A 194 -22.82 5.45 3.08
CA GLY A 194 -23.59 6.30 3.96
C GLY A 194 -24.99 5.74 4.03
N ASN A 195 -25.29 5.00 5.09
CA ASN A 195 -26.65 4.64 5.43
C ASN A 195 -27.32 5.98 5.64
N GLY A 196 -28.17 6.38 4.69
CA GLY A 196 -28.96 7.59 4.80
C GLY A 196 -29.45 7.67 6.23
N ARG A 197 -28.99 8.69 6.96
CA ARG A 197 -29.57 9.08 8.22
C ARG A 197 -31.02 9.35 7.88
N GLY A 198 -31.87 8.34 8.05
CA GLY A 198 -33.29 8.52 8.21
C GLY A 198 -33.40 9.51 9.35
N LEU A 199 -33.68 10.76 9.01
CA LEU A 199 -34.41 11.68 9.86
C LEU A 199 -35.65 10.90 10.32
N ARG A 200 -35.52 10.14 11.41
CA ARG A 200 -36.66 9.88 12.28
C ARG A 200 -36.90 11.21 12.95
N VAL A 201 -37.67 12.02 12.23
CA VAL A 201 -38.39 13.19 12.73
C VAL A 201 -38.93 12.80 14.10
N GLY A 202 -38.50 13.52 15.13
CA GLY A 202 -39.12 13.44 16.43
C GLY A 202 -40.58 13.82 16.29
N ILE A 203 -41.46 12.82 16.41
CA ILE A 203 -42.87 13.02 16.73
C ILE A 203 -43.10 12.21 18.00
N TYR A 204 -42.84 12.87 19.12
CA TYR A 204 -43.59 12.66 20.35
C TYR A 204 -44.27 13.99 20.64
N ALA A 205 -45.47 14.12 20.09
CA ALA A 205 -46.51 15.03 20.54
C ALA A 205 -47.62 14.15 21.11
#